data_AF-A0A6J4S4B7-F1
#
_entry.id   AF-A0A6J4S4B7-F1
#
_cell.length_a   1.000
_cell.length_b   1.000
_cell.length_c   1.000
_cell.angle_alpha   90.00
_cell.angle_beta   90.00
_cell.angle_gamma   90.00
#
_symmetry.space_group_name_H-M   'P 1'
#
loop_
_entity.id
_entity.type
_entity.pdbx_description
1 polymer ?
#
loop_
_entity_poly.entity_id
_entity_poly.type
_entity_poly.pdbx_seq_one_letter_code
_entity_poly.pdbx_strand_id
1 'polypeptide(L)' 'MTRRPLAPPPMNGPRFNEFIQSARVRVIDEEGENRGVMLTAEAIEAAASVGLDLVE' A
#
# COMPACT_ATOMS: atom_id res chain seq x y z
N MET A 1 -27.57 15.99 -26.42
CA MET A 1 -26.31 16.17 -25.65
C MET A 1 -26.19 15.01 -24.69
N THR A 2 -25.26 14.08 -24.94
CA THR A 2 -25.05 12.89 -24.10
C THR A 2 -24.16 13.30 -22.93
N ARG A 3 -24.68 13.19 -21.69
CA ARG A 3 -23.88 13.39 -20.47
C ARG A 3 -22.84 12.27 -20.40
N ARG A 4 -21.57 12.63 -20.54
CA ARG A 4 -20.44 11.72 -20.31
C ARG A 4 -20.49 11.31 -18.83
N PRO A 5 -20.49 10.01 -18.48
CA PRO A 5 -20.44 9.60 -17.09
C PRO A 5 -19.15 10.16 -16.48
N LEU A 6 -19.28 10.86 -15.35
CA LEU A 6 -18.16 11.42 -14.60
C LEU A 6 -17.36 10.23 -14.05
N ALA A 7 -16.17 9.98 -14.58
CA ALA A 7 -15.28 8.99 -14.00
C ALA A 7 -14.97 9.41 -12.55
N PRO A 8 -14.89 8.47 -11.59
CA PRO A 8 -14.51 8.79 -10.24
C PRO A 8 -13.16 9.53 -10.24
N PRO A 9 -12.97 10.49 -9.32
CA PRO A 9 -11.71 11.22 -9.23
C PRO A 9 -10.54 10.25 -9.08
N PRO A 10 -9.38 10.53 -9.70
CA PRO A 10 -8.21 9.68 -9.58
C PRO A 10 -7.81 9.60 -8.10
N MET A 11 -7.44 8.39 -7.64
CA MET A 11 -6.82 8.23 -6.32
C MET A 11 -5.48 8.95 -6.33
N ASN A 12 -5.41 10.08 -5.62
CA ASN A 12 -4.20 10.88 -5.50
C ASN A 12 -3.46 10.43 -4.24
N GLY A 13 -2.53 9.47 -4.39
CA GLY A 13 -1.69 8.99 -3.31
C GLY A 13 -1.00 7.67 -3.64
N PRO A 14 0.05 7.30 -2.88
CA PRO A 14 0.62 5.96 -2.94
C PRO A 14 -0.45 4.93 -2.57
N ARG A 15 -0.32 3.72 -3.10
CA ARG A 15 -1.17 2.60 -2.69
C ARG A 15 -0.83 2.19 -1.28
N PHE A 16 -1.82 1.68 -0.56
CA PHE A 16 -1.64 1.14 0.77
C PHE A 16 -2.36 -0.19 0.93
N ASN A 17 -1.88 -1.04 1.83
CA ASN A 17 -2.51 -2.31 2.20
C ASN A 17 -3.04 -3.13 1.01
N GLU A 18 -4.34 -3.45 0.98
CA GLU A 18 -4.98 -4.25 -0.07
C GLU A 18 -4.93 -3.62 -1.47
N PHE A 19 -4.61 -2.32 -1.57
CA PHE A 19 -4.47 -1.65 -2.85
C PHE A 19 -3.10 -1.91 -3.50
N ILE A 20 -2.11 -2.39 -2.75
CA ILE A 20 -0.77 -2.71 -3.27
C ILE A 20 -0.84 -3.95 -4.17
N GLN A 21 -0.40 -3.80 -5.42
CA GLN A 21 -0.51 -4.85 -6.45
C GLN A 21 0.72 -5.76 -6.53
N SER A 22 1.86 -5.31 -6.01
CA SER A 22 3.09 -6.09 -6.00
C SER A 22 2.96 -7.27 -5.05
N ALA A 23 3.42 -8.46 -5.45
CA ALA A 23 3.38 -9.65 -4.59
C ALA A 23 4.46 -9.67 -3.49
N ARG A 24 5.58 -8.97 -3.75
CA ARG A 24 6.71 -8.83 -2.82
C ARG A 24 7.13 -7.38 -2.77
N VAL A 25 7.48 -6.91 -1.59
CA VAL A 25 7.93 -5.53 -1.33
C VAL A 25 9.17 -5.53 -0.47
N ARG A 26 10.01 -4.51 -0.64
CA ARG A 26 11.09 -4.21 0.31
C ARG A 26 10.52 -3.32 1.41
N VAL A 27 10.60 -3.76 2.65
CA VAL A 27 9.97 -3.08 3.78
C VAL A 27 11.00 -2.27 4.55
N ILE A 28 10.66 -1.01 4.81
CA ILE A 28 11.30 -0.16 5.80
C ILE A 28 10.28 0.02 6.92
N ASP A 29 10.68 -0.24 8.16
CA ASP A 29 9.79 -0.08 9.31
C ASP A 29 9.75 1.36 9.83
N GLU A 30 8.97 1.59 10.88
CA GLU A 30 8.80 2.87 11.56
C GLU A 30 10.06 3.41 12.22
N GLU A 31 11.03 2.55 12.53
CA GLU A 31 12.33 2.91 13.09
C GLU A 31 13.33 3.28 11.97
N GLY A 32 12.94 3.07 10.70
CA GLY A 32 13.77 3.32 9.53
C GLY A 32 14.70 2.15 9.20
N GLU A 33 14.52 0.99 9.81
CA GLU A 33 15.33 -0.20 9.53
C GLU A 33 14.84 -0.95 8.29
N ASN A 34 15.79 -1.49 7.53
CA ASN A 34 15.49 -2.28 6.34
C ASN A 34 15.24 -3.75 6.70
N ARG A 35 14.00 -4.19 6.60
CA ARG A 35 13.56 -5.55 6.90
C ARG A 35 13.73 -6.53 5.73
N GLY A 36 14.30 -6.06 4.62
CA GLY A 36 14.51 -6.85 3.42
C GLY A 36 13.25 -7.00 2.56
N VAL A 37 13.25 -8.00 1.66
CA VAL A 37 12.14 -8.26 0.74
C VAL A 37 11.26 -9.39 1.27
N MET A 38 9.99 -9.11 1.54
CA MET A 38 9.00 -10.08 2.05
C MET A 38 7.73 -10.08 1.20
N LEU A 39 6.79 -10.99 1.50
CA LEU A 39 5.49 -10.98 0.83
C LEU A 39 4.70 -9.74 1.26
N THR A 40 3.95 -9.15 0.34
CA THR A 40 3.11 -7.97 0.66
C THR A 40 2.10 -8.28 1.75
N ALA A 41 1.55 -9.50 1.79
CA ALA A 41 0.66 -9.93 2.86
C ALA A 41 1.34 -9.92 4.24
N GLU A 42 2.57 -10.47 4.33
CA GLU A 42 3.36 -10.46 5.58
C GLU A 42 3.71 -9.04 6.00
N ALA A 43 4.04 -8.17 5.05
CA ALA A 43 4.34 -6.77 5.30
C ALA A 43 3.12 -5.99 5.84
N ILE A 44 1.91 -6.28 5.33
CA ILE A 44 0.66 -5.71 5.82
C ILE A 44 0.40 -6.17 7.26
N GLU A 45 0.58 -7.45 7.56
CA GLU A 45 0.43 -7.97 8.93
C GLU A 45 1.44 -7.35 9.89
N ALA A 46 2.69 -7.16 9.46
CA ALA A 46 3.73 -6.52 10.25
C ALA A 46 3.36 -5.05 10.58
N ALA A 47 2.93 -4.28 9.58
CA ALA A 47 2.47 -2.91 9.79
C ALA A 47 1.25 -2.85 10.73
N ALA A 48 0.27 -3.73 10.54
CA ALA A 48 -0.92 -3.81 11.38
C ALA A 48 -0.59 -4.15 12.84
N SER A 49 0.46 -4.94 13.09
CA SER A 49 0.90 -5.32 14.44
C SER A 49 1.38 -4.15 15.29
N VAL A 50 1.84 -3.07 14.65
CA VAL A 50 2.28 -1.81 15.27
C VAL A 50 1.28 -0.66 15.05
N GLY A 51 0.12 -0.95 14.45
CA GLY A 51 -0.94 0.04 14.20
C GLY A 51 -0.65 0.99 13.03
N LEU A 52 0.14 0.55 12.05
CA LEU A 52 0.49 1.30 10.84
C LEU A 52 -0.08 0.65 9.58
N ASP A 53 -0.15 1.44 8.50
CA ASP A 53 -0.48 0.98 7.17
C ASP A 53 0.80 0.74 6.35
N LEU A 54 0.82 -0.30 5.53
CA LEU A 54 1.87 -0.49 4.54
C LEU A 54 1.60 0.46 3.36
N VAL A 55 2.58 1.27 2.98
CA VAL A 55 2.48 2.26 1.88
C VAL A 55 3.55 1.97 0.81
N GLU A 56 3.18 2.11 -0.48
CA GLU A 56 4.05 1.91 -1.67
C GLU A 56 5.19 2.93 -1.80
#